data_AF-A5UPU3-F1
#
_entry.id   AF-A5UPU3-F1
#
_cell.length_a   1.000
_cell.length_b   1.000
_cell.length_c   1.000
_cell.angle_alpha   90.00
_cell.angle_beta   90.00
_cell.angle_gamma   90.00
#
_symmetry.space_group_name_H-M   'P 1'
#
loop_
_entity.id
_entity.type
_entity.pdbx_description
1 polymer ?
#
loop_
_entity_poly.entity_id
_entity_poly.type
_entity_poly.pdbx_seq_one_letter_code
_entity_poly.pdbx_strand_id
1 'polypeptide(L)'
;MFSFIPYILKYRYLTAATVVIGIVEGVLIARFVLRLFAARPDNPVVQAVYGITQPLIAPLRVLDAGQPQYGASLEFATLTLLLVLPLITALMWRLTQKNPSDS
;
A
#
# COMPACT_ATOMS: atom_id res chain seq x y z
N MET A 1 -27.88 5.33 -29.79
CA MET A 1 -28.01 5.34 -28.32
C MET A 1 -26.61 5.12 -27.75
N PHE A 2 -25.97 6.16 -27.21
CA PHE A 2 -24.61 6.04 -26.62
C PHE A 2 -24.67 5.05 -25.45
N SER A 3 -23.89 3.96 -25.51
CA SER A 3 -23.80 2.99 -24.42
C SER A 3 -22.84 3.54 -23.35
N PHE A 4 -23.40 4.04 -22.24
CA PHE A 4 -22.63 4.53 -21.08
C PHE A 4 -22.06 3.41 -20.20
N ILE A 5 -22.43 2.15 -20.48
CA ILE A 5 -22.07 0.95 -19.72
C ILE A 5 -20.54 0.76 -19.52
N PRO A 6 -19.67 0.87 -20.54
CA PRO A 6 -18.23 0.64 -20.35
C PRO A 6 -17.58 1.70 -19.45
N TYR A 7 -18.08 2.94 -19.48
CA TYR A 7 -17.58 4.01 -18.62
C TYR A 7 -17.92 3.74 -17.15
N ILE A 8 -19.19 3.39 -16.86
CA ILE A 8 -19.63 3.06 -15.50
C ILE A 8 -18.83 1.89 -14.92
N LEU A 9 -18.59 0.84 -15.71
CA LEU A 9 -17.78 -0.30 -15.29
C LEU A 9 -16.33 0.12 -14.99
N LYS A 10 -15.68 0.87 -15.88
CA LYS A 10 -14.30 1.36 -15.70
C LYS A 10 -14.12 2.12 -14.38
N TYR A 11 -15.01 3.08 -14.09
CA TYR A 11 -14.94 3.86 -12.85
C TYR A 11 -15.17 3.00 -11.61
N ARG A 12 -16.09 2.04 -11.65
CA ARG A 12 -16.31 1.12 -10.53
C ARG A 12 -15.08 0.28 -10.19
N TYR A 13 -14.37 -0.23 -11.20
CA TYR A 13 -13.14 -0.99 -10.98
C TYR A 13 -12.04 -0.12 -10.36
N LEU A 14 -11.88 1.12 -10.81
CA LEU A 14 -10.90 2.06 -10.26
C LEU A 14 -11.19 2.44 -8.81
N THR A 15 -12.46 2.66 -8.49
CA THR A 15 -12.89 2.91 -7.10
C THR A 15 -12.59 1.71 -6.22
N ALA A 16 -12.94 0.49 -6.66
CA ALA A 16 -12.65 -0.72 -5.90
C ALA A 16 -11.13 -0.91 -5.68
N ALA A 17 -10.31 -0.72 -6.71
CA ALA A 17 -8.86 -0.79 -6.60
C ALA A 17 -8.30 0.24 -5.62
N THR A 18 -8.79 1.49 -5.67
CA THR A 18 -8.40 2.57 -4.76
C THR A 18 -8.72 2.21 -3.30
N VAL A 19 -9.91 1.65 -3.04
CA VAL A 19 -10.31 1.21 -1.69
C VAL A 19 -9.40 0.10 -1.19
N VAL A 20 -9.11 -0.90 -2.02
CA VAL A 20 -8.20 -2.00 -1.63
C VAL A 20 -6.80 -1.48 -1.32
N ILE A 21 -6.26 -0.58 -2.15
CA ILE A 21 -4.94 0.02 -1.89
C ILE A 21 -4.95 0.83 -0.59
N GLY A 22 -5.99 1.63 -0.33
CA GLY A 22 -6.10 2.38 0.93
C GLY A 22 -6.18 1.48 2.16
N ILE A 23 -6.85 0.33 2.08
CA ILE A 23 -6.84 -0.67 3.16
C ILE A 23 -5.42 -1.21 3.37
N VAL A 24 -4.72 -1.58 2.29
CA VAL A 24 -3.33 -2.05 2.36
C VAL A 24 -2.42 -1.00 2.99
N GLU A 25 -2.54 0.27 2.58
CA GLU A 25 -1.82 1.39 3.16
C GLU A 25 -2.11 1.54 4.66
N GLY A 26 -3.38 1.46 5.08
CA GLY A 26 -3.74 1.52 6.49
C GLY A 26 -3.06 0.44 7.33
N VAL A 27 -2.99 -0.79 6.82
CA VAL A 27 -2.28 -1.90 7.51
C VAL A 27 -0.77 -1.68 7.50
N LEU A 28 -0.19 -1.12 6.44
CA LEU A 28 1.23 -0.76 6.37
C LEU A 28 1.59 0.40 7.31
N ILE A 29 0.70 1.38 7.50
CA ILE A 29 0.87 2.44 8.51
C ILE A 29 0.89 1.81 9.90
N ALA A 30 -0.05 0.91 10.19
CA ALA A 30 -0.07 0.18 11.45
C ALA A 30 1.25 -0.58 11.66
N ARG A 31 1.71 -1.34 10.66
CA ARG A 31 3.02 -2.03 10.71
C ARG A 31 4.16 -1.05 11.01
N PHE A 32 4.22 0.08 10.31
CA PHE A 32 5.27 1.07 10.47
C PHE A 32 5.32 1.61 11.90
N VAL A 33 4.17 1.97 12.47
CA VAL A 33 4.05 2.43 13.86
C VAL A 33 4.50 1.33 14.82
N LEU A 34 4.07 0.08 14.62
CA LEU A 34 4.47 -1.04 15.47
C LEU A 34 5.99 -1.27 15.47
N ARG A 35 6.65 -1.15 14.31
CA ARG A 35 8.11 -1.23 14.18
C ARG A 35 8.82 -0.05 14.84
N LEU A 36 8.32 1.16 14.62
CA LEU A 36 8.91 2.39 15.13
C LEU A 36 8.91 2.43 16.66
N PHE A 37 7.88 1.86 17.31
CA PHE A 37 7.74 1.82 18.76
C PHE A 37 8.11 0.49 19.41
N ALA A 38 8.77 -0.41 18.68
CA ALA A 38 9.20 -1.71 19.21
C ALA A 38 8.05 -2.51 19.86
N ALA A 39 6.90 -2.58 19.18
CA ALA A 39 5.73 -3.27 19.70
C ALA A 39 6.04 -4.74 20.06
N ARG A 40 5.39 -5.22 21.11
CA ARG A 40 5.62 -6.55 21.69
C ARG A 40 5.37 -7.66 20.65
N PRO A 41 6.39 -8.47 20.30
CA PRO A 41 6.28 -9.49 19.26
C PRO A 41 5.43 -10.70 19.67
N ASP A 42 5.20 -10.91 20.96
CA ASP A 42 4.31 -11.93 21.52
C ASP A 42 2.83 -11.55 21.45
N ASN A 43 2.49 -10.31 21.08
CA ASN A 43 1.11 -9.89 20.91
C ASN A 43 0.50 -10.46 19.61
N PRO A 44 -0.65 -11.18 19.67
CA PRO A 44 -1.24 -11.81 18.49
C PRO A 44 -1.67 -10.81 17.41
N VAL A 45 -2.05 -9.58 17.78
CA VAL A 45 -2.41 -8.52 16.81
C VAL A 45 -1.18 -8.04 16.06
N VAL A 46 -0.03 -7.89 16.75
CA VAL A 46 1.23 -7.50 16.12
C VAL A 46 1.69 -8.58 15.13
N GLN A 47 1.62 -9.85 15.53
CA GLN A 47 1.94 -10.98 14.66
C GLN A 47 1.02 -11.04 13.43
N ALA A 48 -0.28 -10.80 13.60
CA ALA A 48 -1.23 -10.76 12.49
C ALA A 48 -0.89 -9.65 11.49
N VAL A 49 -0.64 -8.42 11.96
CA VAL A 49 -0.25 -7.29 11.10
C VAL A 49 1.05 -7.61 10.36
N TYR A 50 2.07 -8.11 11.06
CA TYR A 50 3.34 -8.46 10.43
C TYR A 50 3.19 -9.61 9.43
N GLY A 51 2.40 -10.63 9.74
CA GLY A 51 2.15 -11.76 8.86
C GLY A 51 1.44 -11.37 7.56
N ILE A 52 0.36 -10.59 7.66
CA ILE A 52 -0.42 -10.14 6.49
C ILE A 52 0.42 -9.25 5.56
N THR A 53 1.26 -8.39 6.14
CA THR A 53 2.08 -7.45 5.36
C THR A 53 3.40 -8.05 4.87
N GLN A 54 3.86 -9.17 5.45
CA GLN A 54 5.17 -9.73 5.13
C GLN A 54 5.39 -10.06 3.65
N PRO A 55 4.41 -10.57 2.88
CA PRO A 55 4.59 -10.80 1.44
C PRO A 55 4.89 -9.53 0.65
N LEU A 56 4.38 -8.37 1.10
CA LEU A 56 4.66 -7.07 0.47
C LEU A 56 6.05 -6.56 0.81
N ILE A 57 6.52 -6.81 2.04
CA ILE A 57 7.83 -6.38 2.53
C ILE A 57 8.96 -7.27 2.01
N ALA A 58 8.73 -8.57 1.90
CA ALA A 58 9.73 -9.56 1.50
C ALA A 58 10.57 -9.16 0.27
N PRO A 59 9.99 -8.70 -0.85
CA PRO A 59 10.77 -8.29 -2.03
C PRO A 59 11.62 -7.03 -1.81
N LEU A 60 11.28 -6.19 -0.83
CA LEU A 60 11.94 -4.93 -0.52
C LEU A 60 12.89 -5.04 0.68
N ARG A 61 13.06 -6.24 1.27
CA ARG A 61 13.84 -6.44 2.50
C ARG A 61 15.30 -5.98 2.39
N VAL A 62 15.85 -5.91 1.17
CA VAL A 62 17.19 -5.36 0.92
C VAL A 62 17.32 -3.90 1.36
N LEU A 63 16.24 -3.13 1.34
CA LEU A 63 16.21 -1.74 1.79
C LEU A 63 16.43 -1.61 3.30
N ASP A 64 16.12 -2.66 4.06
CA ASP A 64 16.31 -2.70 5.51
C ASP A 64 17.69 -3.24 5.90
N ALA A 65 18.62 -3.41 4.95
CA ALA A 65 19.98 -3.86 5.25
C ALA A 65 20.66 -2.88 6.23
N GLY A 66 21.05 -3.39 7.40
CA GLY A 66 21.67 -2.60 8.46
C GLY A 66 20.70 -2.03 9.50
N GLN A 67 19.38 -2.21 9.34
CA GLN A 67 18.43 -1.89 10.41
C GLN A 67 18.53 -2.90 11.57
N PRO A 68 18.30 -2.46 12.81
CA PRO A 68 18.19 -3.37 13.95
C PRO A 68 17.09 -4.42 13.73
N GLN A 69 17.42 -5.70 13.96
CA GLN A 69 16.44 -6.79 13.89
C GLN A 69 15.46 -6.77 15.07
N TYR A 70 15.89 -6.17 16.19
CA TYR A 70 15.17 -6.11 17.46
C TYR A 70 15.04 -4.67 17.93
N GLY A 71 13.97 -4.40 18.68
CA GLY A 71 13.69 -3.07 19.19
C GLY A 71 13.05 -2.16 18.15
N ALA A 72 13.17 -0.86 18.37
CA ALA A 72 12.61 0.16 17.49
C ALA A 72 13.44 0.22 16.20
N SER A 73 12.77 0.10 15.06
CA SER A 73 13.43 0.22 13.76
C SER A 73 12.59 1.04 12.79
N LEU A 74 13.28 1.76 11.92
CA LEU A 74 12.67 2.51 10.84
C LEU A 74 12.71 1.61 9.61
N GLU A 75 11.64 0.83 9.43
CA GLU A 75 11.54 -0.15 8.34
C GLU A 75 11.37 0.57 6.99
N PHE A 76 12.50 0.80 6.31
CA PHE A 76 12.58 1.47 5.02
C PHE A 76 11.72 0.80 3.96
N ALA A 77 11.65 -0.53 3.94
CA ALA A 77 10.76 -1.24 3.02
C ALA A 77 9.28 -0.85 3.19
N THR A 78 8.82 -0.73 4.44
CA THR A 78 7.45 -0.27 4.73
C THR A 78 7.26 1.18 4.33
N LEU A 79 8.22 2.06 4.65
CA LEU A 79 8.18 3.47 4.22
C LEU A 79 8.13 3.62 2.70
N THR A 80 8.93 2.83 1.97
CA THR A 80 8.92 2.84 0.51
C THR A 80 7.53 2.50 -0.03
N LEU A 81 6.85 1.48 0.51
CA LEU A 81 5.49 1.16 0.11
C LEU A 81 4.49 2.27 0.46
N LEU A 82 4.61 2.88 1.64
CA LEU A 82 3.79 4.03 2.05
C LEU A 82 3.95 5.24 1.13
N LEU A 83 5.09 5.37 0.44
CA LEU A 83 5.30 6.41 -0.56
C LEU A 83 4.86 5.97 -1.96
N VAL A 84 5.08 4.71 -2.34
CA VAL A 84 4.83 4.20 -3.69
C VAL A 84 3.34 3.94 -3.95
N LEU A 85 2.60 3.35 -3.00
CA LEU A 85 1.18 3.05 -3.17
C LEU A 85 0.30 4.29 -3.44
N PRO A 86 0.47 5.45 -2.76
CA PRO A 86 -0.35 6.62 -3.06
C PRO A 86 0.04 7.23 -4.42
N LEU A 87 1.31 7.13 -4.81
CA LEU A 87 1.78 7.56 -6.13
C LEU A 87 1.20 6.69 -7.25
N ILE A 88 1.15 5.36 -7.06
CA ILE A 88 0.50 4.43 -8.01
C ILE A 88 -0.99 4.77 -8.12
N THR A 89 -1.66 4.99 -6.99
CA THR A 89 -3.07 5.39 -6.96
C THR A 89 -3.28 6.70 -7.73
N ALA A 90 -2.50 7.74 -7.44
CA ALA A 90 -2.56 9.01 -8.16
C ALA A 90 -2.32 8.85 -9.66
N LEU A 91 -1.35 8.02 -10.05
CA LEU A 91 -1.04 7.74 -11.46
C LEU A 91 -2.22 7.03 -12.16
N MET A 92 -2.84 6.02 -11.54
CA MET A 92 -4.01 5.34 -12.09
C MET A 92 -5.18 6.30 -12.34
N TRP A 93 -5.43 7.22 -11.41
CA TRP A 93 -6.43 8.27 -11.57
C TRP A 93 -6.09 9.22 -12.73
N ARG A 94 -4.83 9.67 -12.84
CA ARG A 94 -4.39 10.53 -13.96
C ARG A 94 -4.52 9.85 -15.32
N LEU A 95 -4.08 8.60 -15.44
CA LEU A 95 -4.17 7.84 -16.69
C LEU A 95 -5.61 7.55 -17.10
N THR A 96 -6.54 7.47 -16.14
CA THR A 96 -7.97 7.30 -16.43
C THR A 96 -8.62 8.58 -16.90
N GLN A 97 -8.21 9.74 -16.36
CA GLN A 97 -8.75 11.05 -16.73
C GLN A 97 -8.33 11.50 -18.12
N LYS A 98 -7.14 11.08 -18.60
CA LYS A 98 -6.67 11.39 -19.96
C LYS A 98 -7.58 10.69 -20.98
N ASN A 99 -8.47 11.44 -21.62
CA ASN A 99 -9.40 10.91 -22.60
C ASN A 99 -8.74 10.93 -24.00
N PRO A 100 -8.99 9.95 -24.90
CA PRO A 100 -8.40 9.90 -26.24
C PRO A 100 -8.78 11.07 -27.16
N SER A 101 -9.70 11.95 -26.73
CA SER A 101 -10.13 13.15 -27.47
C SER A 101 -9.22 14.36 -27.26
N ASP A 102 -8.24 14.29 -26.37
CA ASP A 102 -7.38 15.43 -25.98
C ASP A 102 -6.06 15.49 -26.79
N SER A 103 -5.99 14.77 -27.91
CA SER A 103 -4.87 14.70 -28.86
C SER A 103 -5.37 14.74 -30.29
#